data_AF-T0RET2-F1
#
_entry.id   AF-T0RET2-F1
#
_cell.length_a   1.000
_cell.length_b   1.000
_cell.length_c   1.000
_cell.angle_alpha   90.00
_cell.angle_beta   90.00
_cell.angle_gamma   90.00
#
_symmetry.space_group_name_H-M   'P 1'
#
loop_
_entity.id
_entity.type
_entity.pdbx_description
1 polymer ?
#
loop_
_entity_poly.entity_id
_entity_poly.type
_entity_poly.pdbx_seq_one_letter_code
_entity_poly.pdbx_strand_id
1 'polypeptide(L)'
;MEFLVHNISHSDLVVELQGDVGLATHHGKSSLLARPKFSLFNIVSQCIVARLETLLPTKASLAVDMHEYCRATSHPIGFRFGAHAIALPSASLALSDFQLRCSEATQLEVERSWSNVSISAVFLPLLGSLVPKWIQVLADVHSQDSQQLLYLISGAGIPRNAAHSIIGNSTECTAALMTQFISTYYPKMHITRVHSGSNIFRYDDNVQFMTRELRPLLEAHRDTLVQKVGDTWKSHFHLTISYADGPPARLSALNAALRVYTPSYLHLWQLKTFWHESKLSLDDVDFHPFEDIEATPQIALSEVKEPLVLRLVDEMKAFRDCFVDGQHLGEVGSFWLRKSRKPVLAILLIQKTLPNGETALVVHRGMNCEVSMPTGSLCAERNAIGSALANDPTLHRNALKMIGVLSVNLAPSSSTTALPLPRTVSLPTPIMPTVRAAADCSSPKAKKPKRPRTFSCDGTTPAVASALAEISAPKKEVPAPEDRNPLGPCGACNEWLLKIAEANPSFKIITFGSMECDSIYVHQLL
;
A
#
# COMPACT_ATOMS: atom_id res chain seq x y z
N MET A 1 -2.36 -4.00 -15.42
CA MET A 1 -2.62 -5.38 -14.99
C MET A 1 -3.15 -5.29 -13.58
N GLU A 2 -4.33 -5.88 -13.36
CA GLU A 2 -5.07 -5.82 -12.11
C GLU A 2 -5.02 -7.20 -11.46
N PHE A 3 -4.43 -7.30 -10.27
CA PHE A 3 -4.29 -8.55 -9.53
C PHE A 3 -5.23 -8.53 -8.33
N LEU A 4 -6.06 -9.57 -8.18
CA LEU A 4 -6.78 -9.85 -6.95
C LEU A 4 -6.20 -11.10 -6.31
N VAL A 5 -5.67 -10.98 -5.10
CA VAL A 5 -5.12 -12.10 -4.33
C VAL A 5 -6.10 -12.47 -3.23
N HIS A 6 -6.68 -13.66 -3.33
CA HIS A 6 -7.70 -14.15 -2.41
C HIS A 6 -7.24 -15.40 -1.66
N ASN A 7 -7.24 -15.32 -0.33
CA ASN A 7 -6.96 -16.44 0.54
C ASN A 7 -8.25 -17.19 0.86
N ILE A 8 -8.33 -18.45 0.41
CA ILE A 8 -9.52 -19.28 0.58
C ILE A 8 -9.61 -19.81 2.00
N SER A 9 -10.79 -19.69 2.61
CA SER A 9 -11.13 -20.21 3.92
C SER A 9 -12.31 -21.19 3.86
N HIS A 10 -12.70 -21.74 5.00
CA HIS A 10 -13.90 -22.58 5.11
C HIS A 10 -15.21 -21.78 5.11
N SER A 11 -15.14 -20.46 5.24
CA SER A 11 -16.31 -19.58 5.11
C SER A 11 -16.65 -19.29 3.65
N ASP A 12 -15.75 -19.60 2.71
CA ASP A 12 -16.01 -19.50 1.27
C ASP A 12 -17.05 -20.51 0.76
N LEU A 13 -17.32 -21.59 1.49
CA LEU A 13 -18.23 -22.63 1.03
C LEU A 13 -19.41 -22.81 1.98
N VAL A 14 -20.61 -22.54 1.47
CA VAL A 14 -21.88 -22.88 2.12
C VAL A 14 -22.68 -23.73 1.13
N VAL A 15 -23.43 -24.71 1.63
CA VAL A 15 -24.31 -25.54 0.80
C VAL A 15 -25.76 -25.41 1.25
N GLU A 16 -26.70 -25.69 0.35
CA GLU A 16 -28.08 -25.96 0.70
C GLU A 16 -28.29 -27.48 0.70
N LEU A 17 -28.80 -28.02 1.80
CA LEU A 17 -29.28 -29.39 1.87
C LEU A 17 -30.80 -29.39 1.70
N GLN A 18 -31.29 -30.31 0.89
CA GLN A 18 -32.72 -30.53 0.64
C GLN A 18 -33.11 -31.94 1.06
N GLY A 19 -34.16 -32.03 1.87
CA GLY A 19 -34.81 -33.27 2.29
C GLY A 19 -36.09 -33.58 1.50
N ASP A 20 -36.64 -34.76 1.76
CA ASP A 20 -37.87 -35.29 1.16
C ASP A 20 -39.16 -34.71 1.77
N VAL A 21 -39.09 -34.16 2.99
CA VAL A 21 -40.25 -33.65 3.74
C VAL A 21 -40.05 -32.20 4.18
N GLY A 22 -41.12 -31.39 4.12
CA GLY A 22 -41.11 -30.03 4.66
C GLY A 22 -41.10 -30.02 6.19
N LEU A 23 -40.31 -29.13 6.79
CA LEU A 23 -40.11 -29.07 8.25
C LEU A 23 -41.10 -28.09 8.88
N ALA A 24 -41.91 -28.56 9.82
CA ALA A 24 -42.89 -27.71 10.52
C ALA A 24 -42.19 -26.60 11.33
N THR A 25 -41.06 -26.93 11.96
CA THR A 25 -40.27 -25.97 12.74
C THR A 25 -39.53 -24.94 11.87
N HIS A 26 -39.55 -25.09 10.55
CA HIS A 26 -38.91 -24.19 9.58
C HIS A 26 -39.89 -23.74 8.49
N HIS A 27 -41.11 -23.36 8.89
CA HIS A 27 -42.14 -22.80 8.01
C HIS A 27 -42.49 -23.68 6.80
N GLY A 28 -42.45 -25.01 6.97
CA GLY A 28 -42.77 -25.98 5.92
C GLY A 28 -41.70 -26.11 4.85
N LYS A 29 -40.55 -25.45 4.98
CA LYS A 29 -39.46 -25.56 4.00
C LYS A 29 -38.77 -26.93 4.11
N SER A 30 -38.39 -27.48 2.96
CA SER A 30 -37.62 -28.73 2.86
C SER A 30 -36.12 -28.49 2.60
N SER A 31 -35.63 -27.25 2.71
CA SER A 31 -34.23 -26.92 2.54
C SER A 31 -33.64 -26.13 3.71
N LEU A 32 -32.35 -26.34 3.97
CA LEU A 32 -31.57 -25.69 5.02
C LEU A 32 -30.16 -25.37 4.54
N LEU A 33 -29.61 -24.24 4.97
CA LEU A 33 -28.18 -23.96 4.78
C LEU A 33 -27.35 -24.86 5.69
N ALA A 34 -26.21 -25.30 5.18
CA ALA A 34 -25.25 -26.10 5.93
C ALA A 34 -23.81 -25.77 5.54
N ARG A 35 -22.88 -26.12 6.43
CA ARG A 35 -21.44 -26.09 6.16
C ARG A 35 -20.85 -27.48 6.33
N PRO A 36 -19.94 -27.92 5.46
CA PRO A 36 -19.19 -29.15 5.69
C PRO A 36 -18.43 -29.06 7.02
N LYS A 37 -18.35 -30.15 7.77
CA LYS A 37 -17.42 -30.23 8.91
C LYS A 37 -15.98 -30.06 8.42
N PHE A 38 -15.14 -29.47 9.29
CA PHE A 38 -13.74 -29.16 8.99
C PHE A 38 -12.96 -30.31 8.37
N SER A 39 -13.13 -31.54 8.86
CA SER A 39 -12.42 -32.74 8.37
C SER A 39 -12.93 -33.31 7.04
N LEU A 40 -14.08 -32.82 6.55
CA LEU A 40 -14.77 -33.32 5.36
C LEU A 40 -14.88 -32.26 4.26
N PHE A 41 -14.31 -31.08 4.51
CA PHE A 41 -14.39 -29.92 3.63
C PHE A 41 -13.88 -30.23 2.22
N ASN A 42 -12.76 -30.95 2.13
CA ASN A 42 -12.18 -31.35 0.85
C ASN A 42 -13.06 -32.36 0.10
N ILE A 43 -13.57 -33.38 0.80
CA ILE A 43 -14.43 -34.43 0.19
C ILE A 43 -15.71 -33.81 -0.35
N VAL A 44 -16.39 -32.96 0.43
CA VAL A 44 -17.60 -32.28 -0.04
C VAL A 44 -17.29 -31.39 -1.24
N SER A 45 -16.19 -30.65 -1.22
CA SER A 45 -15.76 -29.83 -2.36
C SER A 45 -15.51 -30.68 -3.61
N GLN A 46 -14.87 -31.85 -3.48
CA GLN A 46 -14.64 -32.78 -4.59
C GLN A 46 -15.96 -33.29 -5.20
N CYS A 47 -16.93 -33.67 -4.36
CA CYS A 47 -18.23 -34.13 -4.85
C CYS A 47 -18.95 -33.04 -5.65
N ILE A 48 -18.89 -31.79 -5.18
CA ILE A 48 -19.49 -30.63 -5.85
C ILE A 48 -18.79 -30.37 -7.19
N VAL A 49 -17.45 -30.33 -7.20
CA VAL A 49 -16.65 -30.10 -8.42
C VAL A 49 -16.92 -31.20 -9.45
N ALA A 50 -16.90 -32.47 -9.05
CA ALA A 50 -17.17 -33.59 -9.94
C ALA A 50 -18.57 -33.51 -10.54
N ARG A 51 -19.58 -33.14 -9.73
CA ARG A 51 -20.93 -32.92 -10.24
C ARG A 51 -20.96 -31.77 -11.25
N LEU A 52 -20.34 -30.64 -10.93
CA LEU A 52 -20.30 -29.51 -11.87
C LEU A 52 -19.57 -29.86 -13.17
N GLU A 53 -18.48 -30.64 -13.13
CA GLU A 53 -17.79 -31.11 -14.35
C GLU A 53 -18.70 -31.97 -15.24
N THR A 54 -19.58 -32.78 -14.66
CA THR A 54 -20.58 -33.53 -15.44
C THR A 54 -21.69 -32.65 -16.03
N LEU A 55 -22.00 -31.54 -15.38
CA LEU A 55 -23.09 -30.63 -15.76
C LEU A 55 -22.63 -29.46 -16.64
N LEU A 56 -21.32 -29.18 -16.65
CA LEU A 56 -20.68 -28.11 -17.41
C LEU A 56 -19.85 -28.70 -18.57
N PRO A 57 -20.42 -29.06 -19.73
CA PRO A 57 -19.62 -29.31 -20.91
C PRO A 57 -18.91 -28.04 -21.38
N THR A 58 -17.70 -28.21 -21.90
CA THR A 58 -16.80 -27.16 -22.40
C THR A 58 -17.50 -26.02 -23.16
N LYS A 59 -17.58 -24.84 -22.52
CA LYS A 59 -17.70 -23.49 -23.13
C LYS A 59 -19.00 -23.07 -23.85
N ALA A 60 -20.14 -23.75 -23.73
CA ALA A 60 -21.36 -23.24 -24.37
C ALA A 60 -22.61 -23.40 -23.49
N SER A 61 -23.08 -22.28 -22.95
CA SER A 61 -24.40 -22.07 -22.34
C SER A 61 -24.76 -23.03 -21.21
N LEU A 62 -24.54 -22.57 -19.97
CA LEU A 62 -25.32 -23.10 -18.85
C LEU A 62 -26.81 -22.97 -19.15
N ALA A 63 -27.60 -24.00 -18.83
CA ALA A 63 -29.02 -23.79 -18.67
C ALA A 63 -29.21 -22.75 -17.56
N VAL A 64 -30.01 -21.71 -17.82
CA VAL A 64 -30.28 -20.58 -16.91
C VAL A 64 -30.63 -21.08 -15.48
N ASP A 65 -31.18 -22.29 -15.38
CA ASP A 65 -31.65 -22.94 -14.16
C ASP A 65 -30.55 -23.43 -13.20
N MET A 66 -29.28 -23.42 -13.62
CA MET A 66 -28.15 -23.93 -12.82
C MET A 66 -27.41 -22.82 -12.05
N HIS A 67 -27.78 -21.57 -12.28
CA HIS A 67 -27.14 -20.41 -11.68
C HIS A 67 -27.84 -19.97 -10.41
N GLU A 68 -27.07 -19.63 -9.38
CA GLU A 68 -27.62 -19.00 -8.18
C GLU A 68 -27.21 -17.53 -8.12
N TYR A 69 -28.21 -16.66 -7.96
CA TYR A 69 -28.02 -15.21 -7.86
C TYR A 69 -28.54 -14.67 -6.53
N CYS A 70 -27.86 -13.65 -6.00
CA CYS A 70 -28.37 -12.90 -4.86
C CYS A 70 -29.64 -12.16 -5.28
N ARG A 71 -30.75 -12.36 -4.55
CA ARG A 71 -32.03 -11.71 -4.86
C ARG A 71 -31.98 -10.19 -4.75
N ALA A 72 -31.12 -9.65 -3.88
CA ALA A 72 -31.02 -8.21 -3.64
C ALA A 72 -30.14 -7.52 -4.70
N THR A 73 -29.00 -8.11 -5.05
CA THR A 73 -27.99 -7.47 -5.89
C THR A 73 -27.95 -8.02 -7.32
N SER A 74 -28.63 -9.13 -7.61
CA SER A 74 -28.57 -9.87 -8.87
C SER A 74 -27.17 -10.37 -9.26
N HIS A 75 -26.20 -10.31 -8.35
CA HIS A 75 -24.87 -10.87 -8.58
C HIS A 75 -24.87 -12.39 -8.40
N PRO A 76 -24.03 -13.12 -9.14
CA PRO A 76 -23.90 -14.55 -8.98
C PRO A 76 -23.27 -14.88 -7.63
N ILE A 77 -23.81 -15.90 -6.96
CA ILE A 77 -23.38 -16.31 -5.62
C ILE A 77 -23.08 -17.79 -5.52
N GLY A 78 -23.30 -18.57 -6.57
CA GLY A 78 -22.97 -19.99 -6.61
C GLY A 78 -23.78 -20.74 -7.66
N PHE A 79 -24.06 -22.01 -7.42
CA PHE A 79 -24.75 -22.90 -8.35
C PHE A 79 -25.91 -23.61 -7.67
N ARG A 80 -26.98 -23.84 -8.44
CA ARG A 80 -28.13 -24.66 -8.04
C ARG A 80 -28.19 -25.89 -8.92
N PHE A 81 -28.40 -27.07 -8.33
CA PHE A 81 -28.32 -28.34 -9.06
C PHE A 81 -29.67 -28.82 -9.60
N GLY A 82 -30.80 -28.31 -9.08
CA GLY A 82 -32.14 -28.69 -9.53
C GLY A 82 -32.34 -30.21 -9.54
N ALA A 83 -32.72 -30.76 -10.70
CA ALA A 83 -32.90 -32.21 -10.89
C ALA A 83 -31.60 -33.04 -10.75
N HIS A 84 -30.44 -32.39 -10.74
CA HIS A 84 -29.11 -33.02 -10.63
C HIS A 84 -28.50 -32.89 -9.24
N ALA A 85 -29.32 -32.68 -8.20
CA ALA A 85 -28.88 -32.61 -6.82
C ALA A 85 -28.02 -33.81 -6.40
N ILE A 86 -27.03 -33.57 -5.55
CA ILE A 86 -26.06 -34.59 -5.14
C ILE A 86 -26.63 -35.33 -3.92
N ALA A 87 -27.20 -36.51 -4.12
CA ALA A 87 -27.66 -37.35 -3.02
C ALA A 87 -26.48 -37.72 -2.09
N LEU A 88 -26.59 -37.44 -0.79
CA LEU A 88 -25.51 -37.68 0.16
C LEU A 88 -25.00 -39.14 0.16
N PRO A 89 -25.88 -40.17 0.12
CA PRO A 89 -25.43 -41.56 0.07
C PRO A 89 -24.57 -41.88 -1.16
N SER A 90 -24.86 -41.27 -2.32
CA SER A 90 -24.07 -41.49 -3.54
C SER A 90 -22.67 -40.87 -3.46
N ALA A 91 -22.49 -39.90 -2.57
CA ALA A 91 -21.21 -39.26 -2.26
C ALA A 91 -20.51 -39.89 -1.02
N SER A 92 -21.06 -40.97 -0.45
CA SER A 92 -20.59 -41.53 0.84
C SER A 92 -20.59 -40.52 1.99
N LEU A 93 -21.57 -39.61 1.99
CA LEU A 93 -21.78 -38.59 3.00
C LEU A 93 -23.09 -38.86 3.77
N ALA A 94 -23.14 -38.39 5.00
CA ALA A 94 -24.33 -38.41 5.86
C ALA A 94 -24.73 -37.00 6.29
N LEU A 95 -25.95 -36.83 6.79
CA LEU A 95 -26.42 -35.56 7.35
C LEU A 95 -25.50 -35.06 8.48
N SER A 96 -25.00 -35.99 9.31
CA SER A 96 -24.11 -35.69 10.43
C SER A 96 -22.75 -35.14 10.00
N ASP A 97 -22.39 -35.19 8.72
CA ASP A 97 -21.14 -34.63 8.19
C ASP A 97 -21.21 -33.11 7.98
N PHE A 98 -22.40 -32.54 8.16
CA PHE A 98 -22.68 -31.13 7.98
C PHE A 98 -23.07 -30.47 9.31
N GLN A 99 -22.67 -29.21 9.46
CA GLN A 99 -23.23 -28.32 10.46
C GLN A 99 -24.45 -27.63 9.84
N LEU A 100 -25.64 -27.87 10.39
CA LEU A 100 -26.89 -27.28 9.90
C LEU A 100 -27.11 -25.88 10.47
N ARG A 101 -27.65 -24.97 9.66
CA ARG A 101 -28.12 -23.67 10.10
C ARG A 101 -29.59 -23.75 10.49
N CYS A 102 -29.87 -24.18 11.70
CA CYS A 102 -31.23 -24.25 12.20
C CYS A 102 -31.29 -24.17 13.73
N SER A 103 -32.50 -24.13 14.29
CA SER A 103 -32.70 -24.29 15.73
C SER A 103 -32.47 -25.74 16.15
N GLU A 104 -32.23 -26.00 17.44
CA GLU A 104 -32.11 -27.35 17.97
C GLU A 104 -33.37 -28.19 17.70
N ALA A 105 -34.56 -27.59 17.86
CA ALA A 105 -35.84 -28.23 17.54
C ALA A 105 -35.92 -28.65 16.05
N THR A 106 -35.45 -27.79 15.15
CA THR A 106 -35.38 -28.10 13.71
C THR A 106 -34.36 -29.18 13.41
N GLN A 107 -33.21 -29.19 14.09
CA GLN A 107 -32.21 -30.23 13.90
C GLN A 107 -32.77 -31.61 14.27
N LEU A 108 -33.44 -31.73 15.41
CA LEU A 108 -34.09 -32.97 15.84
C LEU A 108 -35.21 -33.41 14.87
N GLU A 109 -35.98 -32.46 14.34
CA GLU A 109 -37.01 -32.75 13.34
C GLU A 109 -36.37 -33.29 12.04
N VAL A 110 -35.28 -32.68 11.57
CA VAL A 110 -34.54 -33.12 10.39
C VAL A 110 -34.01 -34.54 10.58
N GLU A 111 -33.32 -34.81 11.69
CA GLU A 111 -32.73 -36.13 11.99
C GLU A 111 -33.80 -37.24 12.05
N ARG A 112 -35.03 -36.90 12.45
CA ARG A 112 -36.15 -37.84 12.50
C ARG A 112 -36.88 -38.00 11.16
N SER A 113 -37.00 -36.93 10.38
CA SER A 113 -37.99 -36.85 9.30
C SER A 113 -37.38 -36.89 7.90
N TRP A 114 -36.12 -36.47 7.74
CA TRP A 114 -35.44 -36.52 6.44
C TRP A 114 -34.79 -37.88 6.24
N SER A 115 -35.30 -38.64 5.28
CA SER A 115 -34.75 -39.95 4.92
C SER A 115 -33.83 -39.87 3.70
N ASN A 116 -34.14 -38.96 2.77
CA ASN A 116 -33.38 -38.75 1.55
C ASN A 116 -32.89 -37.30 1.52
N VAL A 117 -31.58 -37.12 1.70
CA VAL A 117 -30.94 -35.79 1.72
C VAL A 117 -30.01 -35.64 0.53
N SER A 118 -30.05 -34.47 -0.08
CA SER A 118 -29.19 -34.11 -1.20
C SER A 118 -28.66 -32.69 -1.06
N ILE A 119 -27.50 -32.41 -1.66
CA ILE A 119 -27.00 -31.04 -1.84
C ILE A 119 -27.72 -30.47 -3.07
N SER A 120 -28.62 -29.50 -2.83
CA SER A 120 -29.44 -28.85 -3.86
C SER A 120 -28.78 -27.60 -4.44
N ALA A 121 -27.92 -26.93 -3.67
CA ALA A 121 -27.18 -25.75 -4.11
C ALA A 121 -25.86 -25.59 -3.37
N VAL A 122 -24.95 -24.82 -3.96
CA VAL A 122 -23.68 -24.39 -3.37
C VAL A 122 -23.54 -22.88 -3.51
N PHE A 123 -23.05 -22.22 -2.47
CA PHE A 123 -22.85 -20.78 -2.41
C PHE A 123 -21.40 -20.46 -2.05
N LEU A 124 -20.88 -19.41 -2.68
CA LEU A 124 -19.56 -18.82 -2.48
C LEU A 124 -19.71 -17.39 -1.94
N PRO A 125 -20.19 -17.21 -0.69
CA PRO A 125 -20.62 -15.90 -0.20
C PRO A 125 -19.52 -14.84 -0.19
N LEU A 126 -18.28 -15.20 0.16
CA LEU A 126 -17.18 -14.22 0.21
C LEU A 126 -16.81 -13.79 -1.21
N LEU A 127 -16.52 -14.76 -2.10
CA LEU A 127 -16.18 -14.47 -3.50
C LEU A 127 -17.32 -13.76 -4.26
N GLY A 128 -18.56 -14.16 -3.98
CA GLY A 128 -19.78 -13.58 -4.54
C GLY A 128 -20.02 -12.12 -4.15
N SER A 129 -19.44 -11.64 -3.05
CA SER A 129 -19.41 -10.20 -2.71
C SER A 129 -18.12 -9.51 -3.17
N LEU A 130 -16.97 -10.17 -3.01
CA LEU A 130 -15.66 -9.59 -3.30
C LEU A 130 -15.46 -9.28 -4.79
N VAL A 131 -15.83 -10.20 -5.68
CA VAL A 131 -15.56 -10.04 -7.12
C VAL A 131 -16.42 -8.93 -7.74
N PRO A 132 -17.74 -8.85 -7.50
CA PRO A 132 -18.52 -7.70 -7.95
C PRO A 132 -17.99 -6.36 -7.43
N LYS A 133 -17.65 -6.29 -6.13
CA LYS A 133 -17.08 -5.07 -5.55
C LYS A 133 -15.76 -4.69 -6.19
N TRP A 134 -14.88 -5.67 -6.44
CA TRP A 134 -13.62 -5.41 -7.12
C TRP A 134 -13.83 -4.88 -8.54
N ILE A 135 -14.75 -5.47 -9.30
CA ILE A 135 -15.10 -4.97 -10.64
C ILE A 135 -15.65 -3.55 -10.58
N GLN A 136 -16.47 -3.23 -9.56
CA GLN A 136 -16.96 -1.86 -9.34
C GLN A 136 -15.78 -0.90 -9.11
N VAL A 137 -14.84 -1.25 -8.23
CA VAL A 137 -13.63 -0.45 -7.99
C VAL A 137 -12.84 -0.24 -9.29
N LEU A 138 -12.67 -1.29 -10.11
CA LEU A 138 -12.02 -1.17 -11.42
C LEU A 138 -12.78 -0.25 -12.38
N ALA A 139 -14.11 -0.12 -12.25
CA ALA A 139 -14.92 0.87 -12.97
C ALA A 139 -14.53 2.28 -12.57
N ASP A 140 -14.53 2.52 -11.27
CA ASP A 140 -14.36 3.83 -10.69
C ASP A 140 -12.96 4.39 -11.01
N VAL A 141 -11.94 3.52 -11.07
CA VAL A 141 -10.56 3.88 -11.46
C VAL A 141 -10.27 3.73 -12.96
N HIS A 142 -11.28 3.48 -13.79
CA HIS A 142 -11.17 3.33 -15.25
C HIS A 142 -10.18 2.23 -15.71
N SER A 143 -10.05 1.15 -14.94
CA SER A 143 -9.19 0.00 -15.25
C SER A 143 -9.97 -1.27 -15.64
N GLN A 144 -11.26 -1.12 -16.00
CA GLN A 144 -12.13 -2.20 -16.46
C GLN A 144 -11.52 -3.04 -17.59
N ASP A 145 -10.79 -2.39 -18.51
CA ASP A 145 -10.20 -3.02 -19.70
C ASP A 145 -8.80 -3.60 -19.50
N SER A 146 -8.23 -3.40 -18.32
CA SER A 146 -6.99 -4.05 -17.94
C SER A 146 -7.15 -5.57 -17.88
N GLN A 147 -6.02 -6.27 -18.04
CA GLN A 147 -5.95 -7.69 -17.78
C GLN A 147 -6.23 -7.96 -16.29
N GLN A 148 -7.30 -8.71 -16.01
CA GLN A 148 -7.75 -9.07 -14.66
C GLN A 148 -7.22 -10.46 -14.29
N LEU A 149 -6.46 -10.55 -13.21
CA LEU A 149 -5.77 -11.76 -12.77
C LEU A 149 -6.17 -12.08 -11.32
N LEU A 150 -6.83 -13.22 -11.11
CA LEU A 150 -7.26 -13.69 -9.80
C LEU A 150 -6.36 -14.82 -9.31
N TYR A 151 -5.70 -14.60 -8.18
CA TYR A 151 -4.87 -15.57 -7.49
C TYR A 151 -5.66 -16.20 -6.34
N LEU A 152 -5.95 -17.49 -6.46
CA LEU A 152 -6.65 -18.29 -5.45
C LEU A 152 -5.62 -19.05 -4.61
N ILE A 153 -5.42 -18.60 -3.38
CA ILE A 153 -4.47 -19.21 -2.45
C ILE A 153 -5.21 -20.22 -1.57
N SER A 154 -4.78 -21.48 -1.65
CA SER A 154 -5.35 -22.59 -0.88
C SER A 154 -4.32 -23.26 0.04
N GLY A 155 -4.81 -24.08 0.97
CA GLY A 155 -3.96 -24.84 1.89
C GLY A 155 -4.76 -25.75 2.81
N ALA A 156 -4.05 -26.49 3.65
CA ALA A 156 -4.61 -27.40 4.64
C ALA A 156 -3.98 -27.18 6.02
N GLY A 157 -4.79 -27.27 7.07
CA GLY A 157 -4.29 -27.31 8.45
C GLY A 157 -3.90 -28.72 8.86
N ILE A 158 -2.88 -28.91 9.70
CA ILE A 158 -2.64 -30.24 10.26
C ILE A 158 -3.73 -30.57 11.30
N PRO A 159 -4.48 -31.68 11.14
CA PRO A 159 -5.46 -32.09 12.13
C PRO A 159 -4.80 -32.40 13.48
N ARG A 160 -5.46 -32.03 14.59
CA ARG A 160 -5.02 -32.46 15.94
C ARG A 160 -5.32 -33.93 16.20
N ASN A 161 -6.41 -34.45 15.62
CA ASN A 161 -6.79 -35.85 15.75
C ASN A 161 -6.13 -36.66 14.63
N ALA A 162 -5.28 -37.61 15.00
CA ALA A 162 -4.58 -38.49 14.05
C ALA A 162 -5.54 -39.38 13.22
N ALA A 163 -6.77 -39.60 13.69
CA ALA A 163 -7.79 -40.33 12.94
C ALA A 163 -8.37 -39.53 11.76
N HIS A 164 -8.18 -38.20 11.73
CA HIS A 164 -8.66 -37.36 10.63
C HIS A 164 -7.63 -37.30 9.50
N SER A 165 -8.11 -37.33 8.26
CA SER A 165 -7.27 -37.17 7.08
C SER A 165 -6.57 -35.81 7.07
N ILE A 166 -5.26 -35.82 6.75
CA ILE A 166 -4.42 -34.61 6.65
C ILE A 166 -4.93 -33.66 5.56
N ILE A 167 -5.54 -34.19 4.50
CA ILE A 167 -6.12 -33.42 3.41
C ILE A 167 -7.61 -33.10 3.62
N GLY A 168 -8.23 -33.62 4.68
CA GLY A 168 -9.68 -33.52 4.89
C GLY A 168 -10.20 -32.09 4.96
N ASN A 169 -9.38 -31.17 5.48
CA ASN A 169 -9.68 -29.76 5.62
C ASN A 169 -9.06 -28.88 4.52
N SER A 170 -8.46 -29.48 3.49
CA SER A 170 -7.83 -28.75 2.40
C SER A 170 -8.85 -27.89 1.65
N THR A 171 -8.48 -26.65 1.34
CA THR A 171 -9.27 -25.74 0.49
C THR A 171 -8.92 -25.83 -0.99
N GLU A 172 -8.05 -26.77 -1.39
CA GLU A 172 -7.58 -26.92 -2.78
C GLU A 172 -8.72 -27.23 -3.76
N CYS A 173 -9.59 -28.18 -3.42
CA CYS A 173 -10.75 -28.49 -4.27
C CYS A 173 -11.78 -27.36 -4.28
N THR A 174 -11.86 -26.57 -3.20
CA THR A 174 -12.66 -25.33 -3.19
C THR A 174 -12.08 -24.29 -4.15
N ALA A 175 -10.76 -24.20 -4.29
CA ALA A 175 -10.14 -23.37 -5.32
C ALA A 175 -10.54 -23.80 -6.74
N ALA A 176 -10.67 -25.11 -6.98
CA ALA A 176 -11.18 -25.65 -8.25
C ALA A 176 -12.65 -25.26 -8.48
N LEU A 177 -13.50 -25.39 -7.45
CA LEU A 177 -14.89 -24.93 -7.49
C LEU A 177 -14.99 -23.43 -7.81
N MET A 178 -14.22 -22.60 -7.13
CA MET A 178 -14.16 -21.15 -7.37
C MET A 178 -13.65 -20.83 -8.78
N THR A 179 -12.71 -21.63 -9.31
CA THR A 179 -12.25 -21.50 -10.70
C THR A 179 -13.40 -21.72 -11.68
N GLN A 180 -14.24 -22.73 -11.47
CA GLN A 180 -15.43 -22.98 -12.30
C GLN A 180 -16.45 -21.84 -12.17
N PHE A 181 -16.67 -21.32 -10.96
CA PHE A 181 -17.52 -20.15 -10.72
C PHE A 181 -17.02 -18.93 -11.50
N ILE A 182 -15.75 -18.55 -11.35
CA ILE A 182 -15.20 -17.37 -12.02
C ILE A 182 -15.17 -17.55 -13.55
N SER A 183 -14.79 -18.73 -14.04
CA SER A 183 -14.80 -19.00 -15.48
C SER A 183 -16.19 -18.94 -16.09
N THR A 184 -17.22 -19.26 -15.30
CA THR A 184 -18.63 -19.21 -15.69
C THR A 184 -19.15 -17.78 -15.75
N TYR A 185 -18.94 -16.99 -14.70
CA TYR A 185 -19.59 -15.70 -14.53
C TYR A 185 -18.72 -14.50 -14.91
N TYR A 186 -17.41 -14.66 -14.92
CA TYR A 186 -16.42 -13.59 -15.14
C TYR A 186 -15.35 -14.04 -16.14
N PRO A 187 -15.72 -14.31 -17.42
CA PRO A 187 -14.83 -14.92 -18.40
C PRO A 187 -13.59 -14.08 -18.78
N LYS A 188 -13.58 -12.78 -18.43
CA LYS A 188 -12.43 -11.88 -18.60
C LYS A 188 -11.31 -12.13 -17.59
N MET A 189 -11.61 -12.76 -16.46
CA MET A 189 -10.65 -12.98 -15.38
C MET A 189 -9.81 -14.24 -15.61
N HIS A 190 -8.49 -14.09 -15.53
CA HIS A 190 -7.55 -15.20 -15.57
C HIS A 190 -7.27 -15.70 -14.16
N ILE A 191 -7.48 -17.00 -13.91
CA ILE A 191 -7.34 -17.58 -12.58
C ILE A 191 -6.02 -18.34 -12.47
N THR A 192 -5.27 -18.06 -11.41
CA THR A 192 -4.08 -18.83 -11.00
C THR A 192 -4.33 -19.43 -9.63
N ARG A 193 -4.28 -20.77 -9.53
CA ARG A 193 -4.42 -21.49 -8.25
C ARG A 193 -3.03 -21.74 -7.67
N VAL A 194 -2.84 -21.40 -6.40
CA VAL A 194 -1.57 -21.63 -5.69
C VAL A 194 -1.89 -22.38 -4.40
N HIS A 195 -1.41 -23.62 -4.29
CA HIS A 195 -1.64 -24.47 -3.12
C HIS A 195 -0.40 -24.54 -2.24
N SER A 196 -0.58 -24.26 -0.95
CA SER A 196 0.52 -24.21 0.02
C SER A 196 0.82 -25.54 0.72
N GLY A 197 0.05 -26.58 0.46
CA GLY A 197 0.15 -27.84 1.21
C GLY A 197 -0.43 -27.72 2.62
N SER A 198 0.15 -28.48 3.55
CA SER A 198 -0.22 -28.49 4.96
C SER A 198 0.35 -27.29 5.74
N ASN A 199 0.03 -27.19 7.04
CA ASN A 199 0.60 -26.22 7.98
C ASN A 199 0.25 -24.75 7.77
N ILE A 200 -0.95 -24.43 7.27
CA ILE A 200 -1.39 -23.03 7.13
C ILE A 200 -1.36 -22.19 8.44
N PHE A 201 -1.26 -22.84 9.60
CA PHE A 201 -1.20 -22.18 10.91
C PHE A 201 0.22 -21.79 11.36
N ARG A 202 1.28 -22.19 10.63
CA ARG A 202 2.67 -21.92 10.98
C ARG A 202 3.24 -20.73 10.21
N TYR A 203 3.82 -19.75 10.91
CA TYR A 203 4.35 -18.54 10.29
C TYR A 203 5.53 -18.82 9.33
N ASP A 204 6.47 -19.65 9.75
CA ASP A 204 7.65 -20.01 8.96
C ASP A 204 7.27 -20.68 7.63
N ASP A 205 6.37 -21.66 7.66
CA ASP A 205 5.88 -22.34 6.46
C ASP A 205 5.16 -21.36 5.52
N ASN A 206 4.36 -20.45 6.07
CA ASN A 206 3.67 -19.43 5.28
C ASN A 206 4.64 -18.43 4.62
N VAL A 207 5.67 -17.97 5.33
CA VAL A 207 6.68 -17.07 4.75
C VAL A 207 7.46 -17.76 3.63
N GLN A 208 7.80 -19.04 3.81
CA GLN A 208 8.46 -19.83 2.76
C GLN A 208 7.55 -19.98 1.54
N PHE A 209 6.28 -20.34 1.74
CA PHE A 209 5.30 -20.45 0.67
C PHE A 209 5.16 -19.14 -0.11
N MET A 210 4.99 -18.00 0.58
CA MET A 210 4.87 -16.70 -0.11
C MET A 210 6.13 -16.37 -0.92
N THR A 211 7.31 -16.68 -0.37
CA THR A 211 8.60 -16.36 -0.99
C THR A 211 8.94 -17.27 -2.18
N ARG A 212 8.59 -18.56 -2.11
CA ARG A 212 9.00 -19.58 -3.08
C ARG A 212 7.95 -19.87 -4.14
N GLU A 213 6.67 -19.69 -3.84
CA GLU A 213 5.57 -20.06 -4.72
C GLU A 213 4.84 -18.82 -5.25
N LEU A 214 4.27 -17.99 -4.36
CA LEU A 214 3.40 -16.88 -4.78
C LEU A 214 4.17 -15.71 -5.41
N ARG A 215 5.21 -15.21 -4.73
CA ARG A 215 5.92 -14.01 -5.17
C ARG A 215 6.61 -14.20 -6.53
N PRO A 216 7.25 -15.33 -6.84
CA PRO A 216 7.83 -15.56 -8.17
C PRO A 216 6.81 -15.46 -9.31
N LEU A 217 5.57 -15.91 -9.10
CA LEU A 217 4.51 -15.79 -10.11
C LEU A 217 4.16 -14.32 -10.40
N LEU A 218 4.01 -13.51 -9.34
CA LEU A 218 3.75 -12.07 -9.47
C LEU A 218 4.96 -11.33 -10.07
N GLU A 219 6.18 -11.69 -9.66
CA GLU A 219 7.42 -11.13 -10.20
C GLU A 219 7.57 -11.41 -11.69
N ALA A 220 7.16 -12.59 -12.18
CA ALA A 220 7.18 -12.88 -13.62
C ALA A 220 6.27 -11.93 -14.43
N HIS A 221 5.10 -11.56 -13.88
CA HIS A 221 4.25 -10.55 -14.51
C HIS A 221 4.84 -9.14 -14.44
N ARG A 222 5.43 -8.77 -13.30
CA ARG A 222 6.17 -7.52 -13.16
C ARG A 222 7.28 -7.43 -14.22
N ASP A 223 8.08 -8.47 -14.36
CA ASP A 223 9.21 -8.48 -15.31
C ASP A 223 8.72 -8.38 -16.75
N THR A 224 7.58 -8.99 -17.07
CA THR A 224 6.90 -8.82 -18.37
C THR A 224 6.48 -7.36 -18.59
N LEU A 225 5.99 -6.66 -17.57
CA LEU A 225 5.66 -5.24 -17.67
C LEU A 225 6.90 -4.38 -17.81
N VAL A 226 7.95 -4.63 -17.01
CA VAL A 226 9.23 -3.91 -17.10
C VAL A 226 9.80 -4.00 -18.52
N GLN A 227 9.74 -5.18 -19.16
CA GLN A 227 10.18 -5.35 -20.55
C GLN A 227 9.34 -4.54 -21.55
N LYS A 228 8.05 -4.32 -21.27
CA LYS A 228 7.12 -3.62 -22.18
C LYS A 228 7.13 -2.10 -22.00
N VAL A 229 7.18 -1.62 -20.77
CA VAL A 229 6.99 -0.19 -20.43
C VAL A 229 8.14 0.41 -19.62
N GLY A 230 9.17 -0.37 -19.28
CA GLY A 230 10.35 0.12 -18.57
C GLY A 230 10.03 0.59 -17.15
N ASP A 231 10.60 1.73 -16.77
CA ASP A 231 10.54 2.27 -15.40
C ASP A 231 9.13 2.69 -14.95
N THR A 232 8.18 2.82 -15.88
CA THR A 232 6.78 3.16 -15.57
C THR A 232 5.93 1.95 -15.20
N TRP A 233 6.50 0.73 -15.15
CA TRP A 233 5.75 -0.50 -14.85
C TRP A 233 4.87 -0.43 -13.60
N LYS A 234 5.27 0.36 -12.59
CA LYS A 234 4.52 0.54 -11.33
C LYS A 234 3.12 1.12 -11.56
N SER A 235 2.93 2.00 -12.54
CA SER A 235 1.59 2.53 -12.89
C SER A 235 0.75 1.56 -13.72
N HIS A 236 1.28 0.36 -14.00
CA HIS A 236 0.60 -0.67 -14.77
C HIS A 236 0.49 -2.00 -13.99
N PHE A 237 0.92 -2.03 -12.73
CA PHE A 237 0.89 -3.20 -11.85
C PHE A 237 0.15 -2.83 -10.57
N HIS A 238 -1.13 -3.22 -10.48
CA HIS A 238 -1.98 -2.90 -9.34
C HIS A 238 -2.41 -4.18 -8.64
N LEU A 239 -2.07 -4.28 -7.36
CA LEU A 239 -2.34 -5.47 -6.56
C LEU A 239 -3.39 -5.16 -5.50
N THR A 240 -4.42 -6.01 -5.42
CA THR A 240 -5.47 -5.96 -4.41
C THR A 240 -5.43 -7.25 -3.59
N ILE A 241 -5.42 -7.16 -2.27
CA ILE A 241 -5.52 -8.31 -1.35
C ILE A 241 -6.93 -8.34 -0.76
N SER A 242 -7.61 -9.49 -0.81
CA SER A 242 -8.88 -9.63 -0.09
C SER A 242 -8.63 -10.06 1.37
N TYR A 243 -9.15 -9.27 2.31
CA TYR A 243 -9.30 -9.62 3.70
C TYR A 243 -10.73 -10.04 3.98
N ALA A 244 -11.01 -11.33 3.81
CA ALA A 244 -12.26 -11.91 4.27
C ALA A 244 -11.96 -12.83 5.46
N ASP A 245 -11.31 -13.97 5.25
CA ASP A 245 -11.12 -14.96 6.30
C ASP A 245 -9.80 -15.72 6.12
N GLY A 246 -9.32 -16.35 7.19
CA GLY A 246 -8.11 -17.17 7.17
C GLY A 246 -7.26 -17.07 8.43
N PRO A 247 -6.27 -17.97 8.58
CA PRO A 247 -5.38 -17.95 9.73
C PRO A 247 -4.56 -16.65 9.81
N PRO A 248 -4.38 -16.06 11.01
CA PRO A 248 -3.52 -14.88 11.18
C PRO A 248 -2.12 -15.06 10.59
N ALA A 249 -1.51 -16.24 10.77
CA ALA A 249 -0.20 -16.55 10.22
C ALA A 249 -0.13 -16.43 8.68
N ARG A 250 -1.19 -16.86 7.99
CA ARG A 250 -1.32 -16.78 6.53
C ARG A 250 -1.50 -15.35 6.08
N LEU A 251 -2.42 -14.61 6.71
CA LEU A 251 -2.73 -13.22 6.34
C LEU A 251 -1.55 -12.27 6.62
N SER A 252 -0.85 -12.44 7.75
CA SER A 252 0.35 -11.66 8.06
C SER A 252 1.48 -11.93 7.08
N ALA A 253 1.75 -13.21 6.74
CA ALA A 253 2.78 -13.55 5.76
C ALA A 253 2.44 -13.01 4.36
N LEU A 254 1.16 -13.08 3.97
CA LEU A 254 0.68 -12.53 2.70
C LEU A 254 0.90 -11.01 2.63
N ASN A 255 0.48 -10.27 3.67
CA ASN A 255 0.67 -8.82 3.73
C ASN A 255 2.16 -8.47 3.66
N ALA A 256 2.97 -9.05 4.56
CA ALA A 256 4.41 -8.77 4.60
C ALA A 256 5.12 -9.05 3.27
N ALA A 257 4.77 -10.14 2.59
CA ALA A 257 5.40 -10.53 1.33
C ALA A 257 5.01 -9.63 0.15
N LEU A 258 3.77 -9.12 0.13
CA LEU A 258 3.24 -8.34 -0.99
C LEU A 258 3.28 -6.82 -0.75
N ARG A 259 3.60 -6.38 0.47
CA ARG A 259 3.75 -4.97 0.87
C ARG A 259 4.63 -4.15 -0.07
N VAL A 260 5.65 -4.76 -0.66
CA VAL A 260 6.54 -4.10 -1.64
C VAL A 260 5.82 -3.58 -2.88
N TYR A 261 4.64 -4.14 -3.20
CA TYR A 261 3.79 -3.74 -4.30
C TYR A 261 2.69 -2.74 -3.91
N THR A 262 2.75 -2.18 -2.70
CA THR A 262 1.79 -1.19 -2.18
C THR A 262 0.33 -1.59 -2.46
N PRO A 263 -0.12 -2.75 -1.95
CA PRO A 263 -1.41 -3.31 -2.34
C PRO A 263 -2.58 -2.53 -1.76
N SER A 264 -3.66 -2.41 -2.53
CA SER A 264 -4.97 -2.06 -1.99
C SER A 264 -5.63 -3.27 -1.33
N TYR A 265 -6.69 -3.04 -0.57
CA TYR A 265 -7.33 -4.07 0.24
C TYR A 265 -8.84 -4.06 0.05
N LEU A 266 -9.43 -5.25 -0.07
CA LEU A 266 -10.87 -5.46 0.01
C LEU A 266 -11.18 -6.16 1.33
N HIS A 267 -11.70 -5.43 2.30
CA HIS A 267 -12.01 -5.92 3.63
C HIS A 267 -13.50 -6.24 3.75
N LEU A 268 -13.83 -7.52 3.96
CA LEU A 268 -15.19 -7.95 4.24
C LEU A 268 -15.38 -8.03 5.75
N TRP A 269 -16.05 -7.03 6.34
CA TRP A 269 -16.15 -6.93 7.80
C TRP A 269 -17.26 -7.83 8.40
N GLN A 270 -18.26 -8.23 7.61
CA GLN A 270 -19.32 -9.16 8.04
C GLN A 270 -19.28 -10.54 7.34
N LEU A 271 -18.31 -11.38 7.71
CA LEU A 271 -18.06 -12.68 7.06
C LEU A 271 -19.21 -13.69 7.10
N LYS A 272 -20.09 -13.58 8.11
CA LYS A 272 -21.11 -14.60 8.41
C LYS A 272 -22.54 -14.11 8.13
N THR A 273 -22.73 -12.95 7.51
CA THR A 273 -24.06 -12.41 7.21
C THR A 273 -24.87 -13.37 6.36
N PHE A 274 -24.25 -13.96 5.33
CA PHE A 274 -24.93 -14.99 4.54
C PHE A 274 -25.31 -16.23 5.36
N TRP A 275 -24.45 -16.67 6.29
CA TRP A 275 -24.75 -17.80 7.16
C TRP A 275 -25.89 -17.51 8.14
N HIS A 276 -25.95 -16.29 8.68
CA HIS A 276 -26.93 -15.93 9.71
C HIS A 276 -28.26 -15.47 9.12
N GLU A 277 -28.23 -14.75 8.01
CA GLU A 277 -29.38 -14.05 7.43
C GLU A 277 -29.71 -14.47 6.00
N SER A 278 -28.89 -15.29 5.35
CA SER A 278 -29.02 -15.62 3.91
C SER A 278 -29.05 -14.38 3.02
N LYS A 279 -28.32 -13.33 3.43
CA LYS A 279 -28.17 -12.07 2.69
C LYS A 279 -26.71 -11.84 2.34
N LEU A 280 -26.51 -11.16 1.20
CA LEU A 280 -25.22 -10.65 0.77
C LEU A 280 -25.38 -9.17 0.46
N SER A 281 -24.51 -8.35 1.03
CA SER A 281 -24.39 -6.94 0.70
C SER A 281 -23.01 -6.66 0.12
N LEU A 282 -22.95 -5.78 -0.87
CA LEU A 282 -21.67 -5.22 -1.34
C LEU A 282 -21.14 -4.13 -0.40
N ASP A 283 -22.01 -3.58 0.45
CA ASP A 283 -21.63 -2.62 1.50
C ASP A 283 -20.91 -3.31 2.66
N ASP A 284 -20.93 -4.65 2.71
CA ASP A 284 -20.12 -5.42 3.65
C ASP A 284 -18.63 -5.43 3.25
N VAL A 285 -18.31 -5.02 2.00
CA VAL A 285 -16.95 -4.99 1.46
C VAL A 285 -16.45 -3.55 1.37
N ASP A 286 -15.47 -3.23 2.20
CA ASP A 286 -14.76 -1.95 2.17
C ASP A 286 -13.53 -2.05 1.26
N PHE A 287 -13.33 -1.02 0.43
CA PHE A 287 -12.10 -0.85 -0.32
C PHE A 287 -11.19 0.15 0.40
N HIS A 288 -9.95 -0.25 0.65
CA HIS A 288 -8.94 0.60 1.25
C HIS A 288 -7.69 0.66 0.35
N PRO A 289 -7.27 1.84 -0.11
CA PRO A 289 -5.98 2.00 -0.76
C PRO A 289 -4.84 1.71 0.24
N PHE A 290 -3.63 1.47 -0.28
CA PHE A 290 -2.48 1.12 0.55
C PHE A 290 -2.16 2.23 1.55
N GLU A 291 -2.26 3.47 1.06
CA GLU A 291 -1.99 4.69 1.81
C GLU A 291 -2.90 4.79 3.02
N ASP A 292 -4.19 4.44 2.93
CA ASP A 292 -5.11 4.56 4.06
C ASP A 292 -4.83 3.55 5.18
N ILE A 293 -4.33 2.36 4.84
CA ILE A 293 -3.98 1.32 5.81
C ILE A 293 -2.63 1.59 6.47
N GLU A 294 -1.67 2.12 5.70
CA GLU A 294 -0.33 2.45 6.20
C GLU A 294 -0.22 3.86 6.77
N ALA A 295 -1.17 4.74 6.45
CA ALA A 295 -1.17 6.11 6.93
C ALA A 295 -1.34 6.10 8.44
N THR A 296 -0.43 6.83 9.07
CA THR A 296 -0.76 7.44 10.36
C THR A 296 -1.90 8.42 10.11
N PRO A 297 -3.01 8.39 10.88
CA PRO A 297 -4.11 9.31 10.68
C PRO A 297 -3.65 10.77 10.88
N GLN A 298 -4.23 11.68 10.11
CA GLN A 298 -4.09 13.10 10.34
C GLN A 298 -4.78 13.47 11.66
N ILE A 299 -4.06 14.16 12.54
CA ILE A 299 -4.56 14.60 13.84
C ILE A 299 -4.78 16.12 13.77
N ALA A 300 -6.00 16.58 14.04
CA ALA A 300 -6.29 18.00 14.16
C ALA A 300 -5.52 18.58 15.36
N LEU A 301 -4.95 19.79 15.23
CA LEU A 301 -4.17 20.40 16.30
C LEU A 301 -4.98 20.57 17.60
N SER A 302 -6.29 20.77 17.50
CA SER A 302 -7.22 20.84 18.64
C SER A 302 -7.32 19.54 19.45
N GLU A 303 -6.96 18.40 18.86
CA GLU A 303 -7.02 17.08 19.49
C GLU A 303 -5.69 16.66 20.11
N VAL A 304 -4.60 17.40 19.82
CA VAL A 304 -3.26 17.12 20.32
C VAL A 304 -3.15 17.48 21.81
N LYS A 305 -2.93 16.48 22.66
CA LYS A 305 -2.80 16.65 24.11
C LYS A 305 -1.35 16.69 24.60
N GLU A 306 -0.39 16.30 23.77
CA GLU A 306 1.01 16.18 24.16
C GLU A 306 1.72 17.56 24.15
N PRO A 307 2.22 18.06 25.30
CA PRO A 307 2.78 19.42 25.39
C PRO A 307 4.01 19.65 24.51
N LEU A 308 4.85 18.62 24.34
CA LEU A 308 6.05 18.72 23.50
C LEU A 308 5.70 18.86 22.02
N VAL A 309 4.64 18.19 21.56
CA VAL A 309 4.17 18.30 20.17
C VAL A 309 3.60 19.70 19.93
N LEU A 310 2.77 20.21 20.85
CA LEU A 310 2.27 21.59 20.77
C LEU A 310 3.41 22.60 20.71
N ARG A 311 4.44 22.43 21.56
CA ARG A 311 5.63 23.30 21.53
C ARG A 311 6.36 23.25 20.19
N LEU A 312 6.51 22.07 19.59
CA LEU A 312 7.15 21.93 18.28
C LEU A 312 6.32 22.60 17.18
N VAL A 313 4.99 22.47 17.22
CA VAL A 313 4.08 23.14 16.27
C VAL A 313 4.20 24.66 16.39
N ASP A 314 4.20 25.21 17.60
CA ASP A 314 4.37 26.65 17.83
C ASP A 314 5.70 27.16 17.27
N GLU A 315 6.79 26.42 17.51
CA GLU A 315 8.11 26.75 16.96
C GLU A 315 8.16 26.64 15.44
N MET A 316 7.47 25.66 14.86
CA MET A 316 7.36 25.54 13.41
C MET A 316 6.57 26.70 12.80
N LYS A 317 5.45 27.11 13.41
CA LYS A 317 4.67 28.28 12.99
C LYS A 317 5.53 29.55 13.05
N ALA A 318 6.21 29.77 14.17
CA ALA A 318 7.12 30.92 14.31
C ALA A 318 8.29 30.90 13.30
N PHE A 319 8.85 29.73 13.00
CA PHE A 319 9.92 29.62 12.02
C PHE A 319 9.41 29.83 10.58
N ARG A 320 8.25 29.26 10.23
CA ARG A 320 7.57 29.49 8.96
C ARG A 320 7.30 30.97 8.76
N ASP A 321 6.71 31.65 9.74
CA ASP A 321 6.33 33.06 9.62
C ASP A 321 7.58 33.92 9.42
N CYS A 322 8.62 33.68 10.24
CA CYS A 322 9.92 34.34 10.08
C CYS A 322 10.56 34.07 8.69
N PHE A 323 10.44 32.86 8.16
CA PHE A 323 10.93 32.53 6.83
C PHE A 323 10.13 33.24 5.74
N VAL A 324 8.80 33.21 5.79
CA VAL A 324 7.92 33.83 4.80
C VAL A 324 8.14 35.35 4.75
N ASP A 325 8.31 35.98 5.91
CA ASP A 325 8.62 37.41 6.02
C ASP A 325 10.03 37.73 5.49
N GLY A 326 11.01 36.86 5.73
CA GLY A 326 12.41 37.10 5.39
C GLY A 326 12.88 36.60 4.02
N GLN A 327 12.10 35.75 3.33
CA GLN A 327 12.56 34.98 2.15
C GLN A 327 13.08 35.85 0.99
N HIS A 328 12.64 37.10 0.90
CA HIS A 328 13.00 38.05 -0.16
C HIS A 328 14.22 38.93 0.19
N LEU A 329 14.68 38.90 1.43
CA LEU A 329 15.81 39.72 1.91
C LEU A 329 17.17 39.10 1.55
N GLY A 330 17.20 37.85 1.11
CA GLY A 330 18.43 37.11 0.79
C GLY A 330 18.33 36.31 -0.50
N GLU A 331 19.33 35.46 -0.72
CA GLU A 331 19.48 34.68 -1.96
C GLU A 331 18.84 33.29 -1.88
N VAL A 332 17.78 33.12 -1.09
CA VAL A 332 17.15 31.82 -0.82
C VAL A 332 16.67 31.17 -2.12
N GLY A 333 15.87 31.87 -2.92
CA GLY A 333 15.32 31.35 -4.17
C GLY A 333 16.31 31.32 -5.35
N SER A 334 17.38 32.12 -5.30
CA SER A 334 18.34 32.26 -6.40
C SER A 334 19.56 31.35 -6.25
N PHE A 335 20.12 31.22 -5.04
CA PHE A 335 21.33 30.45 -4.79
C PHE A 335 21.07 29.20 -3.93
N TRP A 336 20.49 29.36 -2.75
CA TRP A 336 20.37 28.29 -1.76
C TRP A 336 19.39 27.18 -2.18
N LEU A 337 18.32 27.53 -2.91
CA LEU A 337 17.30 26.60 -3.42
C LEU A 337 17.25 26.59 -4.95
N ARG A 338 18.41 26.75 -5.61
CA ARG A 338 18.50 26.94 -7.07
C ARG A 338 17.93 25.80 -7.92
N LYS A 339 17.80 24.57 -7.39
CA LYS A 339 17.40 23.39 -8.18
C LYS A 339 15.88 23.25 -8.20
N SER A 340 15.28 23.09 -7.02
CA SER A 340 13.84 22.83 -6.88
C SER A 340 13.04 24.11 -6.65
N ARG A 341 13.67 25.16 -6.10
CA ARG A 341 13.01 26.36 -5.55
C ARG A 341 11.92 26.01 -4.52
N LYS A 342 12.07 24.88 -3.83
CA LYS A 342 11.13 24.40 -2.82
C LYS A 342 11.81 24.40 -1.44
N PRO A 343 11.48 25.39 -0.58
CA PRO A 343 11.96 25.42 0.79
C PRO A 343 11.24 24.37 1.65
N VAL A 344 12.04 23.69 2.45
CA VAL A 344 11.61 22.74 3.47
C VAL A 344 12.24 23.18 4.78
N LEU A 345 11.42 23.34 5.81
CA LEU A 345 11.81 23.75 7.15
C LEU A 345 11.77 22.54 8.08
N ALA A 346 12.72 22.48 9.02
CA ALA A 346 12.76 21.48 10.06
C ALA A 346 13.00 22.09 11.43
N ILE A 347 12.33 21.52 12.45
CA ILE A 347 12.51 21.86 13.86
C ILE A 347 12.90 20.60 14.61
N LEU A 348 14.07 20.60 15.24
CA LEU A 348 14.52 19.53 16.13
C LEU A 348 14.35 19.97 17.58
N LEU A 349 13.55 19.23 18.34
CA LEU A 349 13.29 19.49 19.75
C LEU A 349 14.09 18.50 20.61
N ILE A 350 14.85 19.06 21.54
CA ILE A 350 15.82 18.37 22.37
C ILE A 350 15.47 18.60 23.83
N GLN A 351 15.45 17.54 24.61
CA GLN A 351 15.26 17.61 26.05
C GLN A 351 16.53 17.09 26.72
N LYS A 352 17.27 17.99 27.38
CA LYS A 352 18.57 17.70 28.00
C LYS A 352 18.49 17.92 29.50
N THR A 353 19.08 17.01 30.26
CA THR A 353 19.33 17.23 31.70
C THR A 353 20.59 18.06 31.86
N LEU A 354 20.44 19.24 32.46
CA LEU A 354 21.53 20.13 32.80
C LEU A 354 22.35 19.59 33.98
N PRO A 355 23.59 20.06 34.20
CA PRO A 355 24.42 19.60 35.31
C PRO A 355 23.81 19.82 36.70
N ASN A 356 22.90 20.79 36.84
CA ASN A 356 22.16 21.06 38.07
C ASN A 356 20.98 20.10 38.30
N GLY A 357 20.75 19.13 37.41
CA GLY A 357 19.65 18.17 37.46
C GLY A 357 18.34 18.67 36.83
N GLU A 358 18.27 19.93 36.41
CA GLU A 358 17.09 20.48 35.74
C GLU A 358 17.00 20.00 34.30
N THR A 359 15.79 19.96 33.75
CA THR A 359 15.59 19.57 32.35
C THR A 359 15.37 20.81 31.49
N ALA A 360 16.29 21.06 30.55
CA ALA A 360 16.19 22.12 29.57
C ALA A 360 15.61 21.61 28.26
N LEU A 361 14.72 22.40 27.67
CA LEU A 361 14.20 22.18 26.33
C LEU A 361 14.92 23.11 25.35
N VAL A 362 15.54 22.54 24.33
CA VAL A 362 16.32 23.27 23.32
C VAL A 362 15.75 22.97 21.95
N VAL A 363 15.69 23.98 21.09
CA VAL A 363 15.11 23.90 19.76
C VAL A 363 16.16 24.31 18.73
N HIS A 364 16.38 23.47 17.72
CA HIS A 364 17.24 23.79 16.59
C HIS A 364 16.46 23.80 15.28
N ARG A 365 16.73 24.81 14.47
CA ARG A 365 16.08 25.03 13.18
C ARG A 365 16.98 24.52 12.06
N GLY A 366 16.39 24.02 10.99
CA GLY A 366 17.08 23.64 9.77
C GLY A 366 16.25 23.96 8.53
N MET A 367 16.92 24.26 7.43
CA MET A 367 16.30 24.43 6.11
C MET A 367 17.11 23.65 5.09
N ASN A 368 16.48 23.12 4.04
CA ASN A 368 17.22 22.46 2.97
C ASN A 368 18.14 23.44 2.21
N CYS A 369 19.28 22.91 1.74
CA CYS A 369 20.26 23.66 0.94
C CYS A 369 20.63 22.84 -0.31
N GLU A 370 20.46 23.43 -1.49
CA GLU A 370 20.60 22.79 -2.79
C GLU A 370 21.77 23.33 -3.61
N VAL A 371 22.84 23.71 -2.91
CA VAL A 371 24.11 24.08 -3.54
C VAL A 371 24.68 22.88 -4.30
N SER A 372 25.27 23.13 -5.48
CA SER A 372 25.82 22.06 -6.31
C SER A 372 27.16 21.59 -5.76
N MET A 373 27.11 20.73 -4.75
CA MET A 373 28.26 20.10 -4.12
C MET A 373 28.44 18.66 -4.63
N PRO A 374 29.67 18.11 -4.61
CA PRO A 374 29.94 16.70 -4.94
C PRO A 374 29.14 15.72 -4.07
N THR A 375 28.80 16.12 -2.84
CA THR A 375 28.04 15.34 -1.86
C THR A 375 26.53 15.51 -1.98
N GLY A 376 26.05 16.31 -2.94
CA GLY A 376 24.63 16.53 -3.18
C GLY A 376 23.99 17.63 -2.30
N SER A 377 22.65 17.70 -2.35
CA SER A 377 21.87 18.66 -1.55
C SER A 377 21.73 18.18 -0.10
N LEU A 378 21.61 19.14 0.83
CA LEU A 378 21.36 18.89 2.25
C LEU A 378 19.87 19.08 2.56
N CYS A 379 19.30 18.10 3.26
CA CYS A 379 17.89 18.14 3.69
C CYS A 379 17.74 18.95 4.98
N ALA A 380 16.54 19.49 5.21
CA ALA A 380 16.27 20.37 6.35
C ALA A 380 16.54 19.68 7.69
N GLU A 381 16.16 18.41 7.79
CA GLU A 381 16.30 17.57 8.98
C GLU A 381 17.77 17.38 9.35
N ARG A 382 18.60 17.04 8.36
CA ARG A 382 20.04 16.89 8.55
C ARG A 382 20.69 18.21 8.95
N ASN A 383 20.23 19.34 8.41
CA ASN A 383 20.72 20.65 8.81
C ASN A 383 20.30 21.00 10.25
N ALA A 384 19.09 20.64 10.69
CA ALA A 384 18.67 20.85 12.09
C ALA A 384 19.50 19.99 13.07
N ILE A 385 19.71 18.71 12.75
CA ILE A 385 20.54 17.79 13.55
C ILE A 385 22.01 18.24 13.57
N GLY A 386 22.56 18.61 12.41
CA GLY A 386 23.92 19.12 12.31
C GLY A 386 24.11 20.40 13.11
N SER A 387 23.15 21.32 13.04
CA SER A 387 23.17 22.57 13.83
C SER A 387 23.10 22.31 15.34
N ALA A 388 22.31 21.32 15.76
CA ALA A 388 22.25 20.92 17.16
C ALA A 388 23.61 20.38 17.65
N LEU A 389 24.20 19.45 16.90
CA LEU A 389 25.49 18.85 17.26
C LEU A 389 26.64 19.86 17.22
N ALA A 390 26.61 20.81 16.28
CA ALA A 390 27.62 21.87 16.19
C ALA A 390 27.56 22.83 17.38
N ASN A 391 26.36 23.11 17.90
CA ASN A 391 26.18 23.95 19.08
C ASN A 391 26.48 23.21 20.38
N ASP A 392 26.20 21.91 20.43
CA ASP A 392 26.45 21.07 21.60
C ASP A 392 27.02 19.70 21.21
N PRO A 393 28.36 19.54 21.23
CA PRO A 393 28.99 18.27 20.90
C PRO A 393 28.78 17.18 21.97
N THR A 394 28.18 17.51 23.12
CA THR A 394 27.86 16.54 24.19
C THR A 394 26.49 15.90 24.02
N LEU A 395 25.80 16.20 22.92
CA LEU A 395 24.43 15.77 22.67
C LEU A 395 24.32 14.26 22.45
N HIS A 396 23.57 13.59 23.33
CA HIS A 396 23.23 12.18 23.19
C HIS A 396 21.97 11.99 22.34
N ARG A 397 21.89 10.86 21.60
CA ARG A 397 20.71 10.50 20.78
C ARG A 397 19.41 10.42 21.59
N ASN A 398 19.47 10.01 22.86
CA ASN A 398 18.32 9.94 23.76
C ASN A 398 17.72 11.30 24.17
N ALA A 399 18.49 12.38 23.99
CA ALA A 399 18.04 13.74 24.25
C ALA A 399 17.21 14.30 23.08
N LEU A 400 17.39 13.78 21.86
CA LEU A 400 16.60 14.15 20.69
C LEU A 400 15.19 13.58 20.84
N LYS A 401 14.16 14.41 20.99
CA LYS A 401 12.79 13.94 21.27
C LYS A 401 11.92 13.85 20.04
N MET A 402 12.00 14.84 19.18
CA MET A 402 11.16 14.89 17.98
C MET A 402 11.73 15.82 16.93
N ILE A 403 11.39 15.55 15.68
CA ILE A 403 11.69 16.43 14.55
C ILE A 403 10.42 16.74 13.77
N GLY A 404 10.19 18.02 13.50
CA GLY A 404 9.08 18.52 12.68
C GLY A 404 9.58 18.87 11.29
N VAL A 405 8.82 18.54 10.24
CA VAL A 405 9.19 18.84 8.85
C VAL A 405 8.00 19.47 8.11
N LEU A 406 8.22 20.65 7.54
CA LEU A 406 7.21 21.44 6.83
C LEU A 406 7.73 21.87 5.46
N SER A 407 6.99 21.59 4.39
CA SER A 407 7.20 22.21 3.08
C SER A 407 6.53 23.58 3.05
N VAL A 408 7.21 24.60 2.53
CA VAL A 408 6.63 25.94 2.34
C VAL A 408 6.78 26.38 0.89
N ASN A 409 5.88 27.24 0.42
CA ASN A 409 5.94 27.80 -0.93
C ASN A 409 6.67 29.14 -0.93
N LEU A 410 7.58 29.34 -1.89
CA LEU A 410 8.15 30.67 -2.13
C LEU A 410 7.09 31.59 -2.73
N ALA A 411 7.07 32.84 -2.28
CA ALA A 411 6.26 33.86 -2.94
C ALA A 411 6.74 34.04 -4.40
N PRO A 412 5.83 34.24 -5.36
CA PRO A 412 6.22 34.55 -6.73
C PRO A 412 7.06 35.83 -6.77
N SER A 413 8.19 35.78 -7.47
CA SER A 413 9.05 36.96 -7.64
C SER A 413 8.27 38.05 -8.37
N SER A 414 7.96 39.16 -7.68
CA SER A 414 7.39 40.35 -8.31
C SER A 414 8.43 40.96 -9.25
N SER A 415 8.34 40.64 -10.53
CA SER A 415 9.10 41.35 -11.56
C SER A 415 8.50 42.74 -11.80
N THR A 416 9.24 43.76 -11.36
CA THR A 416 9.31 45.11 -11.94
C THR A 416 8.19 46.11 -11.59
N THR A 417 8.35 46.80 -10.46
CA THR A 417 8.03 48.25 -10.39
C THR A 417 9.31 48.98 -10.01
N ALA A 418 9.92 49.66 -10.97
CA ALA A 418 11.12 50.45 -10.77
C ALA A 418 10.81 51.62 -9.82
N LEU A 419 11.38 51.59 -8.61
CA LEU A 419 11.49 52.76 -7.75
C LEU A 419 12.85 53.44 -8.00
N PRO A 420 12.95 54.79 -8.05
CA PRO A 420 14.20 55.48 -8.34
C PRO A 420 15.19 55.37 -7.17
N LEU A 421 16.43 55.03 -7.49
CA LEU A 421 17.56 55.00 -6.54
C LEU A 421 17.78 56.36 -5.85
N PRO A 422 18.12 56.42 -4.54
CA PRO A 422 18.64 57.62 -3.91
C PRO A 422 20.03 57.95 -4.43
N ARG A 423 20.29 59.25 -4.58
CA ARG A 423 21.56 59.84 -5.05
C ARG A 423 22.77 59.38 -4.22
N THR A 424 23.80 58.95 -4.93
CA THR A 424 25.17 58.70 -4.48
C THR A 424 25.74 59.84 -3.65
N VAL A 425 26.22 59.51 -2.44
CA VAL A 425 27.23 60.28 -1.70
C VAL A 425 28.52 59.47 -1.75
N SER A 426 29.57 60.07 -2.28
CA SER A 426 30.91 59.49 -2.48
C SER A 426 31.76 59.56 -1.21
N LEU A 427 32.46 58.46 -0.87
CA LEU A 427 33.60 58.39 0.06
C LEU A 427 34.47 57.15 -0.31
N PRO A 428 35.76 57.06 0.10
CA PRO A 428 36.89 56.93 -0.80
C PRO A 428 37.48 55.51 -0.91
N THR A 429 38.24 55.32 -2.00
CA THR A 429 38.87 54.08 -2.46
C THR A 429 39.94 53.54 -1.50
N PRO A 430 40.00 52.23 -1.21
CA PRO A 430 41.17 51.61 -0.60
C PRO A 430 42.22 51.18 -1.64
N ILE A 431 43.47 51.33 -1.20
CA ILE A 431 44.75 51.15 -1.89
C ILE A 431 45.00 49.66 -2.23
N MET A 432 45.38 49.36 -3.48
CA MET A 432 45.97 48.07 -3.86
C MET A 432 47.51 48.17 -3.94
N PRO A 433 48.26 47.18 -3.43
CA PRO A 433 49.72 47.16 -3.56
C PRO A 433 50.16 46.69 -4.95
N THR A 434 51.14 47.42 -5.48
CA THR A 434 51.79 47.25 -6.79
C THR A 434 52.79 46.09 -6.76
N VAL A 435 52.71 45.16 -7.71
CA VAL A 435 53.81 44.23 -8.03
C VAL A 435 54.37 44.61 -9.40
N ARG A 436 55.65 44.97 -9.42
CA ARG A 436 56.41 45.37 -10.61
C ARG A 436 56.68 44.18 -11.54
N ALA A 437 56.62 44.47 -12.83
CA ALA A 437 57.10 43.61 -13.91
C ALA A 437 58.64 43.57 -13.97
N ALA A 438 59.18 42.43 -14.42
CA ALA A 438 60.54 42.29 -14.94
C ALA A 438 60.51 41.43 -16.21
N ALA A 439 61.45 41.75 -17.10
CA ALA A 439 61.36 41.65 -18.56
C ALA A 439 61.91 40.35 -19.19
N ASP A 440 61.60 40.26 -20.49
CA ASP A 440 62.01 39.33 -21.57
C ASP A 440 63.35 38.57 -21.46
N CYS A 441 63.34 37.31 -21.94
CA CYS A 441 64.35 36.76 -22.86
C CYS A 441 63.88 35.48 -23.57
N SER A 442 64.55 35.20 -24.69
CA SER A 442 64.18 34.41 -25.88
C SER A 442 64.24 32.87 -25.78
N SER A 443 63.51 32.23 -26.69
CA SER A 443 63.31 30.77 -26.94
C SER A 443 64.58 30.01 -27.41
N PRO A 444 64.68 28.63 -27.40
CA PRO A 444 63.88 27.72 -28.24
C PRO A 444 63.47 26.35 -27.63
N LYS A 445 62.57 25.66 -28.34
CA LYS A 445 61.86 24.42 -28.00
C LYS A 445 62.74 23.16 -27.84
N ALA A 446 62.45 22.34 -26.83
CA ALA A 446 62.72 20.89 -26.85
C ALA A 446 61.59 20.10 -26.14
N LYS A 447 61.20 18.98 -26.76
CA LYS A 447 59.96 18.20 -26.56
C LYS A 447 59.98 17.35 -25.27
N LYS A 448 58.87 17.37 -24.49
CA LYS A 448 58.52 16.32 -23.51
C LYS A 448 57.28 15.53 -23.98
N PRO A 449 57.16 14.23 -23.66
CA PRO A 449 56.18 13.31 -24.25
C PRO A 449 54.76 13.48 -23.67
N LYS A 450 53.78 13.11 -24.50
CA LYS A 450 52.32 13.28 -24.34
C LYS A 450 51.71 12.36 -23.26
N ARG A 451 50.91 12.94 -22.36
CA ARG A 451 49.81 12.24 -21.64
C ARG A 451 48.48 12.47 -22.41
N PRO A 452 47.50 11.56 -22.36
CA PRO A 452 46.33 11.58 -23.23
C PRO A 452 45.44 12.80 -22.94
N ARG A 453 44.99 13.47 -24.01
CA ARG A 453 44.03 14.57 -23.96
C ARG A 453 42.63 14.02 -23.71
N THR A 454 41.99 14.49 -22.64
CA THR A 454 40.54 14.60 -22.56
C THR A 454 40.06 15.53 -23.68
N PHE A 455 39.05 15.11 -24.42
CA PHE A 455 38.46 15.86 -25.52
C PHE A 455 38.00 17.25 -25.05
N SER A 456 38.56 18.29 -25.66
CA SER A 456 38.00 19.65 -25.69
C SER A 456 37.02 19.67 -26.84
N CYS A 457 35.74 19.89 -26.56
CA CYS A 457 34.74 20.13 -27.60
C CYS A 457 34.63 21.65 -27.77
N ASP A 458 35.30 22.19 -28.79
CA ASP A 458 35.14 23.57 -29.23
C ASP A 458 33.73 23.76 -29.80
N GLY A 459 33.05 24.82 -29.37
CA GLY A 459 31.64 25.09 -29.61
C GLY A 459 31.31 25.57 -31.02
N THR A 460 31.30 24.67 -32.01
CA THR A 460 30.80 24.96 -33.37
C THR A 460 29.94 23.81 -33.92
N THR A 461 28.90 23.43 -33.18
CA THR A 461 27.84 22.54 -33.69
C THR A 461 26.48 23.25 -33.61
N PRO A 462 25.68 23.30 -34.70
CA PRO A 462 24.35 23.90 -34.71
C PRO A 462 23.40 23.35 -33.62
N ALA A 463 23.65 22.12 -33.15
CA ALA A 463 22.91 21.49 -32.06
C ALA A 463 23.06 22.21 -30.70
N VAL A 464 24.23 22.82 -30.43
CA VAL A 464 24.47 23.55 -29.18
C VAL A 464 23.82 24.94 -29.22
N ALA A 465 23.77 25.58 -30.40
CA ALA A 465 23.07 26.84 -30.61
C ALA A 465 21.54 26.67 -30.52
N SER A 466 21.00 25.55 -31.01
CA SER A 466 19.58 25.19 -30.85
C SER A 466 19.22 24.92 -29.39
N ALA A 467 20.11 24.25 -28.63
CA ALA A 467 19.92 24.02 -27.19
C ALA A 467 20.00 25.33 -26.37
N LEU A 468 20.84 26.30 -26.77
CA LEU A 468 20.90 27.62 -26.15
C LEU A 468 19.69 28.51 -26.50
N ALA A 469 19.10 28.34 -27.70
CA ALA A 469 17.87 29.02 -28.08
C ALA A 469 16.63 28.51 -27.31
N GLU A 470 16.58 27.21 -26.98
CA GLU A 470 15.51 26.66 -26.13
C GLU A 470 15.55 27.16 -24.68
N ILE A 471 16.72 27.58 -24.19
CA ILE A 471 16.89 28.24 -22.86
C ILE A 471 16.36 29.69 -22.88
N SER A 472 16.13 30.26 -24.07
CA SER A 472 15.75 31.66 -24.28
C SER A 472 14.26 31.87 -24.56
N ALA A 473 13.44 30.81 -24.56
CA ALA A 473 12.00 30.91 -24.76
C ALA A 473 11.27 31.38 -23.48
N PRO A 474 10.21 32.21 -23.59
CA PRO A 474 9.46 32.65 -22.42
C PRO A 474 8.83 31.44 -21.73
N LYS A 475 9.09 31.31 -20.43
CA LYS A 475 8.59 30.22 -19.59
C LYS A 475 7.09 30.03 -19.79
N LYS A 476 6.72 28.82 -20.22
CA LYS A 476 5.37 28.27 -20.04
C LYS A 476 4.96 28.49 -18.58
N GLU A 477 3.79 29.10 -18.35
CA GLU A 477 3.29 29.39 -17.01
C GLU A 477 3.38 28.11 -16.15
N VAL A 478 4.22 28.18 -15.11
CA VAL A 478 4.35 27.11 -14.14
C VAL A 478 3.05 27.11 -13.34
N PRO A 479 2.33 25.97 -13.24
CA PRO A 479 1.15 25.87 -12.37
C PRO A 479 1.52 26.34 -10.96
N ALA A 480 0.54 26.89 -10.22
CA ALA A 480 0.75 27.29 -8.83
C ALA A 480 1.53 26.20 -8.07
N PRO A 481 2.54 26.56 -7.25
CA PRO A 481 3.42 25.59 -6.64
C PRO A 481 2.61 24.64 -5.75
N GLU A 482 2.42 23.39 -6.20
CA GLU A 482 1.69 22.37 -5.45
C GLU A 482 2.24 22.24 -4.03
N ASP A 483 1.33 22.23 -3.06
CA ASP A 483 1.61 21.91 -1.67
C ASP A 483 2.07 20.45 -1.59
N ARG A 484 3.24 20.22 -0.97
CA ARG A 484 3.87 18.90 -0.84
C ARG A 484 3.74 18.34 0.58
N ASN A 485 2.95 19.00 1.42
CA ASN A 485 2.61 18.52 2.73
C ASN A 485 1.53 17.41 2.64
N PRO A 486 1.61 16.36 3.47
CA PRO A 486 2.69 16.03 4.40
C PRO A 486 3.96 15.52 3.69
N LEU A 487 5.12 16.05 4.11
CA LEU A 487 6.42 15.68 3.55
C LEU A 487 7.21 14.80 4.53
N GLY A 488 7.30 13.51 4.22
CA GLY A 488 8.11 12.55 4.98
C GLY A 488 9.64 12.70 4.74
N PRO A 489 10.47 12.09 5.61
CA PRO A 489 11.92 12.11 5.43
C PRO A 489 12.33 11.38 4.15
N CYS A 490 13.31 11.90 3.43
CA CYS A 490 13.90 11.18 2.29
C CYS A 490 14.69 9.95 2.78
N GLY A 491 15.06 9.03 1.87
CA GLY A 491 15.78 7.80 2.24
C GLY A 491 17.04 8.04 3.10
N ALA A 492 17.85 9.06 2.78
CA ALA A 492 19.04 9.38 3.55
C ALA A 492 18.73 9.97 4.94
N CYS A 493 17.69 10.82 5.05
CA CYS A 493 17.22 11.32 6.35
C CYS A 493 16.66 10.17 7.18
N ASN A 494 15.90 9.27 6.56
CA ASN A 494 15.28 8.15 7.24
C ASN A 494 16.31 7.25 7.92
N GLU A 495 17.44 6.95 7.26
CA GLU A 495 18.56 6.22 7.86
C GLU A 495 19.12 6.91 9.12
N TRP A 496 19.29 8.23 9.09
CA TRP A 496 19.75 9.00 10.26
C TRP A 496 18.73 8.95 11.40
N LEU A 497 17.46 9.16 11.08
CA LEU A 497 16.38 9.16 12.07
C LEU A 497 16.17 7.77 12.67
N LEU A 498 16.31 6.69 11.89
CA LEU A 498 16.32 5.30 12.38
C LEU A 498 17.45 5.08 13.38
N LYS A 499 18.67 5.54 13.07
CA LYS A 499 19.80 5.44 14.01
C LYS A 499 19.57 6.24 15.29
N ILE A 500 18.84 7.34 15.25
CA ILE A 500 18.43 8.07 16.45
C ILE A 500 17.38 7.25 17.23
N ALA A 501 16.36 6.75 16.54
CA ALA A 501 15.27 5.96 17.12
C ALA A 501 15.77 4.67 17.78
N GLU A 502 16.79 3.99 17.23
CA GLU A 502 17.42 2.81 17.85
C GLU A 502 17.90 3.07 19.28
N ALA A 503 18.40 4.28 19.55
CA ALA A 503 18.85 4.70 20.88
C ALA A 503 17.78 5.50 21.65
N ASN A 504 16.68 5.87 21.00
CA ASN A 504 15.54 6.55 21.58
C ASN A 504 14.21 6.10 20.92
N PRO A 505 13.63 4.97 21.32
CA PRO A 505 12.44 4.43 20.67
C PRO A 505 11.23 5.37 20.69
N SER A 506 11.17 6.31 21.64
CA SER A 506 10.10 7.31 21.72
C SER A 506 10.31 8.54 20.82
N PHE A 507 11.35 8.53 19.97
CA PHE A 507 11.60 9.60 19.01
C PHE A 507 10.47 9.67 17.96
N LYS A 508 9.91 10.87 17.78
CA LYS A 508 8.79 11.12 16.86
C LYS A 508 9.19 12.00 15.69
N ILE A 509 8.61 11.71 14.52
CA ILE A 509 8.67 12.57 13.34
C ILE A 509 7.29 13.18 13.16
N ILE A 510 7.22 14.51 13.16
CA ILE A 510 6.00 15.28 12.98
C ILE A 510 6.01 15.88 11.58
N THR A 511 5.01 15.56 10.76
CA THR A 511 4.80 16.22 9.47
C THR A 511 3.47 16.95 9.49
N PHE A 512 3.30 17.97 8.67
CA PHE A 512 2.12 18.84 8.69
C PHE A 512 1.22 18.55 7.51
N GLY A 513 -0.09 18.73 7.64
CA GLY A 513 -1.02 18.56 6.52
C GLY A 513 -0.95 19.68 5.49
N SER A 514 -0.55 20.87 5.92
CA SER A 514 -0.47 22.06 5.06
C SER A 514 0.44 23.12 5.69
N MET A 515 0.67 24.22 4.97
CA MET A 515 1.44 25.37 5.47
C MET A 515 0.86 26.03 6.71
N GLU A 516 -0.44 25.93 6.96
CA GLU A 516 -1.13 26.54 8.10
C GLU A 516 -0.77 25.87 9.44
N CYS A 517 -0.30 24.62 9.38
CA CYS A 517 0.02 23.77 10.54
C CYS A 517 -1.18 23.54 11.47
N ASP A 518 -2.38 23.40 10.91
CA ASP A 518 -3.62 23.13 11.67
C ASP A 518 -3.86 21.65 11.95
N SER A 519 -3.07 20.79 11.32
CA SER A 519 -3.12 19.34 11.47
C SER A 519 -1.73 18.75 11.27
N ILE A 520 -1.50 17.62 11.93
CA ILE A 520 -0.20 16.94 11.95
C ILE A 520 -0.36 15.44 11.73
N TYR A 521 0.73 14.81 11.35
CA TYR A 521 0.92 13.36 11.33
C TYR A 521 2.08 13.03 12.27
N VAL A 522 1.92 12.00 13.10
CA VAL A 522 2.90 11.61 14.10
C VAL A 522 3.46 10.24 13.77
N HIS A 523 4.63 10.21 13.15
CA HIS A 523 5.30 8.96 12.80
C HIS A 523 6.30 8.55 13.89
N GLN A 524 6.23 7.29 14.30
CA GLN A 524 7.23 6.65 15.15
C GLN A 524 7.89 5.54 14.34
N LEU A 525 9.23 5.53 14.31
CA LEU A 525 9.99 4.63 13.42
C LEU A 525 10.16 3.20 13.96
N LEU A 526 10.06 3.01 15.28
CA LEU A 526 10.28 1.74 15.98
C LEU A 526 9.20 1.46 17.03
#